data_AF-A0A317C7I5-F1
#
_entry.id   AF-A0A317C7I5-F1
#
_cell.length_a   1.000
_cell.length_b   1.000
_cell.length_c   1.000
_cell.angle_alpha   90.00
_cell.angle_beta   90.00
_cell.angle_gamma   90.00
#
_symmetry.space_group_name_H-M   'P 1'
#
loop_
_entity.id
_entity.type
_entity.pdbx_description
1 polymer ?
#
loop_
_entity_poly.entity_id
_entity_poly.type
_entity_poly.pdbx_seq_one_letter_code
_entity_poly.pdbx_strand_id
1 'polypeptide(L)'
;ATDQATEQATEQATEQATEQATEQATGQAEKLLDYCQEPRTTKEMMAFLEMNHRAYFRDNVLLPLLNANQLKMTIPDKPKSPNQRYLTVSTTDTKHE
;
A
#
# COMPACT_ATOMS: atom_id res chain seq x y z
N ALA A 1 29.65 -24.12 17.44
CA ALA A 1 28.26 -23.91 17.86
C ALA A 1 28.19 -22.65 18.69
N THR A 2 27.73 -21.55 18.10
CA THR A 2 26.88 -20.52 18.73
C THR A 2 26.66 -19.42 17.69
N ASP A 3 25.63 -19.66 16.88
CA ASP A 3 24.85 -18.60 16.25
C ASP A 3 24.18 -17.73 17.33
N GLN A 4 23.68 -16.57 16.88
CA GLN A 4 22.68 -15.71 17.53
C GLN A 4 23.19 -14.58 18.43
N ALA A 5 23.35 -13.40 17.82
CA ALA A 5 23.15 -12.10 18.48
C ALA A 5 22.97 -11.00 17.43
N THR A 6 21.84 -10.94 16.72
CA THR A 6 21.58 -9.80 15.81
C THR A 6 20.10 -9.44 15.60
N GLU A 7 19.19 -9.90 16.46
CA GLU A 7 17.73 -9.76 16.25
C GLU A 7 16.98 -9.04 17.39
N GLN A 8 17.52 -7.95 17.97
CA GLN A 8 16.83 -7.25 19.07
C GLN A 8 16.74 -5.73 18.97
N ALA A 9 16.92 -5.12 17.79
CA ALA A 9 16.92 -3.66 17.65
C ALA A 9 15.77 -3.05 16.84
N THR A 10 14.69 -3.77 16.51
CA THR A 10 13.66 -3.26 15.58
C THR A 10 12.20 -3.28 16.06
N GLU A 11 11.90 -3.75 17.27
CA GLU A 11 10.49 -3.95 17.67
C GLU A 11 9.89 -2.80 18.50
N GLN A 12 10.70 -1.98 19.18
CA GLN A 12 10.15 -0.98 20.13
C GLN A 12 9.75 0.38 19.52
N ALA A 13 9.91 0.61 18.21
CA ALA A 13 9.48 1.85 17.55
C ALA A 13 8.07 1.76 16.93
N THR A 14 7.40 0.61 17.04
CA THR A 14 6.21 0.30 16.22
C THR A 14 4.88 0.67 16.88
N GLU A 15 4.80 0.70 18.21
CA GLU A 15 3.51 0.79 18.89
C GLU A 15 2.98 2.22 19.02
N GLN A 16 3.84 3.23 19.26
CA GLN A 16 3.41 4.63 19.37
C GLN A 16 3.07 5.29 18.03
N ALA A 17 3.43 4.69 16.90
CA ALA A 17 3.09 5.19 15.56
C ALA A 17 1.68 4.81 15.10
N THR A 18 1.01 3.86 15.78
CA THR A 18 -0.21 3.22 15.28
C THR A 18 -1.44 4.11 15.37
N GLU A 19 -1.56 4.93 16.43
CA GLU A 19 -2.75 5.78 16.62
C GLU A 19 -2.73 7.03 15.74
N GLN A 20 -1.56 7.70 15.58
CA GLN A 20 -1.44 8.85 14.68
C GLN A 20 -1.48 8.44 13.19
N ALA A 21 -1.04 7.23 12.86
CA ALA A 21 -1.05 6.77 11.47
C ALA A 21 -2.46 6.51 10.92
N THR A 22 -3.46 6.30 11.78
CA THR A 22 -4.83 5.98 11.32
C THR A 22 -5.53 7.20 10.70
N GLU A 23 -5.37 8.39 11.28
CA GLU A 23 -5.89 9.64 10.70
C GLU A 23 -5.07 10.09 9.49
N GLN A 24 -3.74 9.92 9.53
CA GLN A 24 -2.87 10.26 8.39
C GLN A 24 -3.08 9.31 7.19
N ALA A 25 -3.39 8.03 7.43
CA ALA A 25 -3.64 7.05 6.38
C ALA A 25 -4.82 7.45 5.48
N THR A 26 -5.83 8.12 6.03
CA THR A 26 -7.00 8.56 5.26
C THR A 26 -6.63 9.64 4.23
N GLY A 27 -5.87 10.66 4.63
CA GLY A 27 -5.40 11.71 3.72
C GLY A 27 -4.28 11.23 2.76
N GLN A 28 -3.49 10.24 3.16
CA GLN A 28 -2.48 9.62 2.29
C GLN A 28 -3.11 8.75 1.20
N ALA A 29 -4.21 8.07 1.51
CA ALA A 29 -4.94 7.24 0.57
C ALA A 29 -5.49 8.07 -0.61
N GLU A 30 -6.08 9.24 -0.36
CA GLU A 30 -6.57 10.13 -1.43
C GLU A 30 -5.44 10.59 -2.36
N LYS A 31 -4.33 11.06 -1.81
CA LYS A 31 -3.15 11.45 -2.60
C LYS A 31 -2.60 10.29 -3.42
N LEU A 32 -2.65 9.08 -2.86
CA LEU A 32 -2.21 7.88 -3.55
C LEU A 32 -3.12 7.54 -4.73
N LEU A 33 -4.43 7.75 -4.61
CA LEU A 33 -5.38 7.54 -5.71
C LEU A 33 -5.13 8.51 -6.87
N ASP A 34 -4.79 9.77 -6.57
CA ASP A 34 -4.37 10.72 -7.61
C ASP A 34 -3.03 10.34 -8.24
N TYR A 35 -2.10 9.79 -7.46
CA TYR A 35 -0.82 9.31 -7.99
C TYR A 35 -0.93 8.03 -8.83
N CYS A 36 -1.87 7.14 -8.47
CA CYS A 36 -2.14 5.88 -9.14
C CYS A 36 -3.09 6.01 -10.34
N GLN A 37 -3.31 7.22 -10.88
CA GLN A 37 -3.98 7.41 -12.18
C GLN A 37 -3.24 6.72 -13.34
N GLU A 38 -1.93 6.46 -13.16
CA GLU A 38 -1.14 5.60 -14.03
C GLU A 38 -0.74 4.30 -13.30
N PRO A 39 -0.44 3.20 -14.02
CA PRO A 39 -0.03 1.95 -13.38
C PRO A 39 1.27 2.13 -12.58
N ARG A 40 1.18 2.12 -11.25
CA ARG A 40 2.33 2.27 -10.34
C ARG A 40 2.63 0.97 -9.60
N THR A 41 3.91 0.75 -9.33
CA THR A 41 4.38 -0.37 -8.50
C THR A 41 4.22 -0.04 -7.02
N THR A 42 4.13 -1.07 -6.17
CA THR A 42 4.14 -0.89 -4.71
C THR A 42 5.33 -0.05 -4.22
N LYS A 43 6.49 -0.18 -4.86
CA LYS A 43 7.70 0.56 -4.48
C LYS A 43 7.55 2.06 -4.75
N GLU A 44 6.99 2.44 -5.90
CA GLU A 44 6.72 3.85 -6.22
C GLU A 44 5.67 4.43 -5.28
N MET A 45 4.59 3.68 -5.01
CA MET A 45 3.53 4.07 -4.08
C MET A 45 4.06 4.32 -2.66
N MET A 46 4.88 3.39 -2.15
CA MET A 46 5.54 3.54 -0.85
C MET A 46 6.50 4.73 -0.82
N ALA A 47 7.29 4.92 -1.88
CA ALA A 47 8.22 6.05 -1.97
C ALA A 47 7.48 7.40 -2.00
N PHE A 48 6.35 7.47 -2.70
CA PHE A 48 5.50 8.67 -2.76
C PHE A 48 4.91 9.04 -1.39
N LEU A 49 4.57 8.04 -0.58
CA LEU A 49 4.06 8.22 0.78
C LEU A 49 5.16 8.26 1.85
N GLU A 50 6.43 8.21 1.46
CA GLU A 50 7.59 8.12 2.36
C GLU A 50 7.50 6.94 3.36
N MET A 51 6.87 5.84 2.94
CA MET A 51 6.66 4.65 3.75
C MET A 51 7.75 3.61 3.52
N ASN A 52 8.35 3.14 4.61
CA ASN A 52 9.38 2.09 4.55
C ASN A 52 8.81 0.69 4.88
N HIS A 53 7.69 0.62 5.62
CA HIS A 53 7.09 -0.64 6.05
C HIS A 53 6.07 -1.19 5.04
N ARG A 54 6.52 -2.16 4.24
CA ARG A 54 5.69 -2.80 3.20
C ARG A 54 4.44 -3.50 3.74
N ALA A 55 4.55 -4.22 4.86
CA ALA A 55 3.42 -4.93 5.46
C ALA A 55 2.34 -3.95 5.92
N TYR A 56 2.75 -2.89 6.62
CA TYR A 56 1.84 -1.83 7.06
C TYR A 56 1.15 -1.14 5.89
N PHE A 57 1.91 -0.75 4.85
CA PHE A 57 1.33 -0.17 3.62
C PHE A 57 0.30 -1.10 2.97
N ARG A 58 0.60 -2.41 2.91
CA ARG A 58 -0.32 -3.38 2.34
C ARG A 58 -1.63 -3.43 3.12
N ASP A 59 -1.57 -3.62 4.43
CA ASP A 59 -2.75 -3.96 5.22
C ASP A 59 -3.59 -2.73 5.59
N ASN A 60 -2.96 -1.56 5.73
CA ASN A 60 -3.63 -0.32 6.13
C ASN A 60 -3.95 0.64 4.98
N VAL A 61 -3.26 0.52 3.83
CA VAL A 61 -3.46 1.43 2.69
C VAL A 61 -3.94 0.67 1.46
N LEU A 62 -3.16 -0.30 0.97
CA LEU A 62 -3.44 -0.98 -0.29
C LEU A 62 -4.69 -1.86 -0.22
N LEU A 63 -4.81 -2.71 0.79
CA LEU A 63 -5.90 -3.68 0.90
C LEU A 63 -7.25 -2.98 1.12
N PRO A 64 -7.38 -1.95 1.98
CA PRO A 64 -8.59 -1.16 2.07
C PRO A 64 -8.99 -0.51 0.74
N LEU A 65 -8.03 0.06 -0.02
CA LEU A 65 -8.30 0.67 -1.32
C LEU A 65 -8.73 -0.35 -2.39
N LEU A 66 -8.15 -1.55 -2.39
CA LEU A 66 -8.57 -2.65 -3.27
C LEU A 66 -9.97 -3.14 -2.90
N ASN A 67 -10.26 -3.32 -1.60
CA ASN A 67 -11.57 -3.76 -1.11
C ASN A 67 -12.67 -2.71 -1.35
N ALA A 68 -12.31 -1.43 -1.31
CA ALA A 68 -13.19 -0.32 -1.63
C ALA A 68 -13.34 -0.09 -3.15
N ASN A 69 -12.74 -0.94 -3.99
CA ASN A 69 -12.72 -0.81 -5.45
C ASN A 69 -12.17 0.53 -5.96
N GLN A 70 -11.34 1.22 -5.16
CA GLN A 70 -10.70 2.47 -5.54
C GLN A 70 -9.37 2.23 -6.27
N LEU A 71 -8.71 1.09 -5.99
CA LEU A 71 -7.57 0.59 -6.76
C LEU A 71 -7.89 -0.77 -7.40
N LYS A 72 -7.24 -1.07 -8.52
CA LYS A 72 -7.25 -2.39 -9.16
C LYS A 72 -5.84 -2.90 -9.45
N MET A 73 -5.72 -4.23 -9.41
CA MET A 73 -4.53 -4.95 -9.86
C MET A 73 -4.48 -5.03 -11.38
N THR A 74 -3.32 -4.75 -11.97
CA THR A 74 -3.10 -4.90 -13.42
C THR A 74 -2.90 -6.35 -13.87
N ILE A 75 -2.36 -7.21 -12.99
CA ILE A 75 -2.13 -8.64 -13.25
C ILE A 75 -2.82 -9.48 -12.15
N PRO A 76 -4.17 -9.57 -12.13
CA PRO A 76 -4.88 -10.28 -11.07
C PRO A 76 -4.57 -11.78 -11.00
N ASP A 77 -4.20 -12.41 -12.13
CA ASP A 77 -3.80 -13.82 -12.21
C ASP A 77 -2.49 -14.12 -11.45
N LYS A 78 -1.61 -13.12 -11.33
CA LYS A 78 -0.29 -13.29 -10.69
C LYS A 78 -0.06 -12.17 -9.67
N PRO A 79 -0.74 -12.20 -8.51
CA PRO A 79 -0.65 -11.13 -7.51
C PRO A 79 0.75 -10.99 -6.89
N LYS A 80 1.59 -12.04 -6.97
CA LYS A 80 2.99 -12.04 -6.54
C LYS A 80 3.97 -11.66 -7.66
N SER A 81 3.47 -11.24 -8.82
CA SER A 81 4.31 -10.85 -9.95
C SER A 81 5.20 -9.66 -9.59
N PRO A 82 6.49 -9.65 -9.96
CA PRO A 82 7.34 -8.48 -9.81
C PRO A 82 6.88 -7.31 -10.69
N ASN A 83 6.13 -7.61 -11.75
CA ASN A 83 5.53 -6.61 -12.65
C ASN A 83 4.13 -6.17 -12.20
N GLN A 84 3.70 -6.58 -11.00
CA GLN A 84 2.41 -6.17 -10.44
C GLN A 84 2.37 -4.65 -10.27
N ARG A 85 1.37 -4.03 -10.90
CA ARG A 85 1.07 -2.60 -10.76
C ARG A 85 -0.38 -2.39 -10.33
N TYR A 86 -0.63 -1.23 -9.75
CA TYR A 86 -1.92 -0.80 -9.25
C TYR A 86 -2.36 0.46 -9.99
N LEU A 87 -3.65 0.52 -10.30
CA LEU A 87 -4.28 1.64 -11.01
C LEU A 87 -5.53 2.06 -10.26
N THR A 88 -5.75 3.36 -10.15
CA THR A 88 -6.98 3.94 -9.63
C THR A 88 -8.14 3.58 -10.55
N VAL A 89 -9.21 3.07 -9.95
CA VAL A 89 -10.48 2.85 -10.63
C VAL A 89 -11.24 4.16 -10.52
N SER A 90 -10.94 5.11 -11.41
CA SER A 90 -11.87 6.23 -11.59
C SER A 90 -13.17 5.63 -12.11
N THR A 91 -14.28 5.86 -11.41
CA THR A 91 -15.62 5.40 -11.76
C THR A 91 -16.18 6.08 -13.02
N THR A 92 -15.31 6.40 -13.98
CA THR A 92 -15.65 6.96 -15.29
C THR A 92 -16.28 5.93 -16.24
N ASP A 93 -16.40 4.67 -15.81
CA ASP A 93 -17.05 3.60 -16.55
C ASP A 93 -18.24 3.01 -15.77
N THR A 94 -19.20 3.86 -15.42
CA THR A 94 -20.60 3.44 -15.17
C THR A 94 -21.45 3.88 -16.34
N LYS A 95 -21.24 3.26 -17.50
CA LYS A 95 -22.25 3.14 -18.55
C LYS A 95 -22.16 1.75 -19.18
N HIS A 96 -22.84 0.78 -18.57
CA HIS A 96 -23.86 0.08 -19.34
C HIS A 96 -24.94 -0.52 -18.43
N GLU A 97 -26.15 -0.30 -18.92
CA GLU A 97 -27.49 -0.69 -18.49
C GLU A 97 -27.69 -2.20 -18.45
#